data_AF-A0A2N2IVS6-F1
#
_entry.id   AF-A0A2N2IVS6-F1
#
_cell.length_a   1.000
_cell.length_b   1.000
_cell.length_c   1.000
_cell.angle_alpha   90.00
_cell.angle_beta   90.00
_cell.angle_gamma   90.00
#
_symmetry.space_group_name_H-M   'P 1'
#
loop_
_entity.id
_entity.type
_entity.pdbx_description
1 polymer ?
#
loop_
_entity_poly.entity_id
_entity_poly.type
_entity_poly.pdbx_seq_one_letter_code
_entity_poly.pdbx_strand_id
1 'polypeptide(L)'
;MNTSKLLAIVAVLMVGWLVACGDEDGSYASNVGSADAGKDTAHDSPDTKPEGGEGGTAPKPCMPRTCAQAEAECGSVPHGCDGTIDCGECTDGLTCGGGGPNVCGTDACVPKTCVQAGAQCGWVSDGCSLAIECGGCASPQTCGGGGKANACGCTPRTCAQLGAQCGTVLDGCEGTLDCGTCEGSQVCGGGGPNVCGSTECEAKTCSQLGASCGLVSDGCSAVIDCGECADPLVCGGGGVENECGCTPKTCAQLGASCGTVNTGCGEENCGSCAPPDTCGGAGVENQCGCTCTLPHATTHCAGGVCSVLACEDGWDDCDGAVDTGCETDLSSSTSHCGACGQACSFPNASSSCTAGACQLGACTGGFGNCDGQDGNGCEAVLASDANNCGMCGRTCSGACTDGTCEYTSPETGRKWDQTYTGSGAQHTYNTTLNYQGYYLASNGVLKSAIGAPDQMFTDLSGASVLDIWVYLYADHWYYFAGGTARIGVHGNSTKPTTFPGINQDYAVNFARDEGKWVRLPTAWYDSFESGSYRGITLHAANSTDGQYYGYMTASATKWKWRYRK
;
A
#
# COMPACT_ATOMS: atom_id res chain seq x y z
N MET A 1 -14.16 32.83 -23.10
CA MET A 1 -13.81 34.25 -23.32
C MET A 1 -12.69 34.62 -22.35
N ASN A 2 -11.67 35.29 -22.87
CA ASN A 2 -10.50 35.92 -22.23
C ASN A 2 -9.34 35.04 -21.70
N THR A 3 -8.51 34.68 -22.67
CA THR A 3 -7.03 34.77 -22.62
C THR A 3 -6.57 36.23 -22.56
N SER A 4 -5.41 36.50 -21.92
CA SER A 4 -4.34 37.45 -22.34
C SER A 4 -3.34 37.64 -21.20
N LYS A 5 -2.12 37.07 -21.33
CA LYS A 5 -0.89 37.76 -21.79
C LYS A 5 -0.39 38.86 -20.85
N LEU A 6 0.78 38.67 -20.26
CA LEU A 6 1.86 39.65 -20.34
C LEU A 6 3.22 38.95 -20.21
N LEU A 7 4.10 39.24 -21.16
CA LEU A 7 5.48 38.77 -21.25
C LEU A 7 6.40 40.00 -21.21
N ALA A 8 7.55 39.84 -20.54
CA ALA A 8 8.83 40.54 -20.70
C ALA A 8 9.01 41.98 -20.16
N ILE A 9 10.07 42.18 -19.35
CA ILE A 9 11.17 43.16 -19.54
C ILE A 9 12.40 42.75 -18.65
N VAL A 10 13.43 42.24 -19.35
CA VAL A 10 14.90 42.48 -19.37
C VAL A 10 15.63 43.30 -18.27
N ALA A 11 16.79 42.77 -17.86
CA ALA A 11 18.15 43.39 -17.67
C ALA A 11 18.85 43.29 -16.29
N VAL A 12 19.88 42.42 -16.26
CA VAL A 12 21.30 42.62 -15.86
C VAL A 12 21.62 43.71 -14.83
N LEU A 13 22.30 43.31 -13.74
CA LEU A 13 23.39 44.07 -13.10
C LEU A 13 24.26 43.16 -12.22
N MET A 14 25.50 42.90 -12.68
CA MET A 14 26.64 42.52 -11.85
C MET A 14 27.26 43.79 -11.26
N VAL A 15 27.44 43.85 -9.94
CA VAL A 15 28.50 44.63 -9.30
C VAL A 15 28.95 43.86 -8.05
N GLY A 16 30.21 43.41 -8.05
CA GLY A 16 30.85 42.83 -6.87
C GLY A 16 31.37 43.89 -5.92
N TRP A 17 31.50 43.55 -4.65
CA TRP A 17 32.36 44.24 -3.67
C TRP A 17 32.99 43.19 -2.75
N LEU A 18 34.33 43.14 -2.76
CA LEU A 18 35.19 42.55 -1.71
C LEU A 18 35.15 43.45 -0.47
N VAL A 19 35.12 42.86 0.73
CA VAL A 19 35.94 43.28 1.89
C VAL A 19 36.25 42.04 2.73
N ALA A 20 37.52 41.95 3.14
CA ALA A 20 38.18 40.87 3.85
C ALA A 20 38.09 40.95 5.39
N CYS A 21 38.30 39.80 6.04
CA CYS A 21 39.08 39.52 7.27
C CYS A 21 39.22 37.98 7.28
N GLY A 22 40.37 37.33 7.44
CA GLY A 22 41.60 37.70 8.13
C GLY A 22 41.76 36.71 9.27
N ASP A 23 42.54 35.65 9.07
CA ASP A 23 43.02 34.78 10.16
C ASP A 23 44.53 34.56 10.01
N GLU A 24 45.20 34.65 11.15
CA GLU A 24 46.64 34.71 11.33
C GLU A 24 47.24 33.31 11.50
N ASP A 25 48.23 32.97 10.68
CA ASP A 25 49.14 31.86 10.94
C ASP A 25 50.44 32.37 11.56
N GLY A 26 50.68 31.95 12.80
CA GLY A 26 51.90 32.16 13.56
C GLY A 26 52.61 30.84 13.87
N SER A 27 53.49 30.45 12.94
CA SER A 27 54.84 29.88 13.16
C SER A 27 55.00 28.63 14.04
N TYR A 28 55.62 27.58 13.46
CA TYR A 28 56.96 27.13 13.88
C TYR A 28 57.72 26.52 12.68
N ALA A 29 58.90 27.09 12.44
CA ALA A 29 59.98 26.65 11.57
C ALA A 29 60.52 25.26 12.03
N SER A 30 61.33 24.49 11.32
CA SER A 30 62.26 24.72 10.21
C SER A 30 62.89 23.35 9.87
N ASN A 31 63.07 23.02 8.60
CA ASN A 31 64.41 22.97 7.98
C ASN A 31 64.34 22.45 6.55
N VAL A 32 64.85 23.29 5.66
CA VAL A 32 65.10 23.03 4.25
C VAL A 32 66.53 22.53 4.14
N GLY A 33 66.73 21.45 3.40
CA GLY A 33 68.04 21.01 2.91
C GLY A 33 67.89 20.57 1.47
N SER A 34 68.01 21.53 0.55
CA SER A 34 68.07 21.28 -0.89
C SER A 34 69.51 21.46 -1.37
N ALA A 35 69.85 20.64 -2.38
CA ALA A 35 70.94 20.75 -3.34
C ALA A 35 72.39 20.43 -2.90
N ASP A 36 72.96 19.40 -3.53
CA ASP A 36 74.13 19.48 -4.43
C ASP A 36 74.19 18.13 -5.20
N ALA A 37 73.94 18.03 -6.52
CA ALA A 37 74.71 18.55 -7.66
C ALA A 37 76.17 18.04 -7.70
N GLY A 38 76.35 16.75 -7.95
CA GLY A 38 77.60 16.17 -8.45
C GLY A 38 77.45 15.70 -9.89
N LYS A 39 77.75 16.59 -10.85
CA LYS A 39 78.04 16.25 -12.24
C LYS A 39 79.34 15.46 -12.29
N ASP A 40 79.36 14.34 -13.00
CA ASP A 40 80.50 14.01 -13.86
C ASP A 40 80.00 13.39 -15.16
N THR A 41 80.37 14.07 -16.24
CA THR A 41 80.02 13.78 -17.62
C THR A 41 81.03 12.85 -18.27
N ALA A 42 80.51 11.86 -18.98
CA ALA A 42 80.97 11.33 -20.28
C ALA A 42 82.33 10.61 -20.38
N HIS A 43 82.27 9.31 -20.70
CA HIS A 43 82.99 8.80 -21.88
C HIS A 43 82.36 7.53 -22.51
N ASP A 44 82.01 7.68 -23.78
CA ASP A 44 82.04 6.74 -24.92
C ASP A 44 81.71 5.23 -24.76
N SER A 45 80.64 4.82 -25.48
CA SER A 45 80.45 3.67 -26.42
C SER A 45 81.48 2.52 -26.53
N PRO A 46 81.15 1.37 -27.17
CA PRO A 46 79.85 0.74 -27.48
C PRO A 46 79.83 -0.79 -27.17
N ASP A 47 78.69 -1.42 -27.51
CA ASP A 47 78.44 -2.86 -27.58
C ASP A 47 79.64 -3.74 -27.97
N THR A 48 79.93 -4.75 -27.14
CA THR A 48 80.48 -6.04 -27.60
C THR A 48 79.86 -7.20 -26.84
N LYS A 49 79.23 -8.10 -27.60
CA LYS A 49 78.85 -9.46 -27.19
C LYS A 49 80.09 -10.24 -26.73
N PRO A 50 79.95 -11.18 -25.79
CA PRO A 50 80.60 -12.47 -26.03
C PRO A 50 79.66 -13.66 -25.81
N GLU A 51 79.92 -14.66 -26.63
CA GLU A 51 79.33 -16.00 -26.62
C GLU A 51 80.00 -16.89 -25.57
N GLY A 52 79.20 -17.83 -25.04
CA GLY A 52 79.58 -19.22 -24.79
C GLY A 52 80.50 -19.53 -23.59
N GLY A 53 79.96 -20.29 -22.62
CA GLY A 53 80.80 -21.05 -21.68
C GLY A 53 80.17 -21.33 -20.31
N GLU A 54 79.41 -22.43 -20.25
CA GLU A 54 79.11 -23.35 -19.13
C GLU A 54 79.24 -22.90 -17.66
N GLY A 55 78.15 -23.12 -16.91
CA GLY A 55 78.15 -23.14 -15.45
C GLY A 55 76.75 -22.92 -14.90
N GLY A 56 76.05 -24.01 -14.54
CA GLY A 56 74.77 -23.97 -13.85
C GLY A 56 74.85 -23.10 -12.60
N THR A 57 74.26 -21.91 -12.70
CA THR A 57 74.06 -20.99 -11.58
C THR A 57 72.57 -20.82 -11.40
N ALA A 58 72.13 -20.82 -10.15
CA ALA A 58 70.73 -20.66 -9.75
C ALA A 58 70.04 -19.52 -10.53
N PRO A 59 68.72 -19.63 -10.83
CA PRO A 59 68.01 -18.56 -11.50
C PRO A 59 68.23 -17.26 -10.73
N LYS A 60 68.67 -16.21 -11.44
CA LYS A 60 68.89 -14.90 -10.84
C LYS A 60 67.63 -14.50 -10.05
N PRO A 61 67.74 -14.08 -8.78
CA PRO A 61 66.57 -13.63 -8.03
C PRO A 61 65.90 -12.49 -8.80
N CYS A 62 64.58 -12.57 -8.94
CA CYS A 62 63.82 -11.55 -9.66
C CYS A 62 64.01 -10.21 -8.96
N MET A 63 64.45 -9.19 -9.72
CA MET A 63 64.65 -7.86 -9.18
C MET A 63 63.43 -7.00 -9.51
N PRO A 64 62.64 -6.56 -8.51
CA PRO A 64 61.39 -5.86 -8.76
C PRO A 64 61.64 -4.48 -9.38
N ARG A 65 60.78 -4.09 -10.32
CA ARG A 65 60.80 -2.75 -10.93
C ARG A 65 60.44 -1.70 -9.87
N THR A 66 61.12 -0.56 -9.93
CA THR A 66 60.74 0.65 -9.20
C THR A 66 59.60 1.39 -9.91
N CYS A 67 58.90 2.29 -9.21
CA CYS A 67 57.83 3.11 -9.80
C CYS A 67 58.30 3.91 -11.03
N ALA A 68 59.51 4.47 -10.96
CA ALA A 68 60.12 5.16 -12.10
C ALA A 68 60.35 4.22 -13.30
N GLN A 69 60.73 2.97 -13.05
CA GLN A 69 60.89 1.96 -14.11
C GLN A 69 59.56 1.46 -14.65
N ALA A 70 58.48 1.52 -13.88
CA ALA A 70 57.12 1.16 -14.29
C ALA A 70 56.35 2.33 -14.94
N GLU A 71 56.97 3.50 -15.04
CA GLU A 71 56.35 4.75 -15.53
C GLU A 71 55.07 5.12 -14.76
N ALA A 72 55.02 4.80 -13.46
CA ALA A 72 53.87 5.02 -12.59
C ALA A 72 54.17 6.13 -11.57
N GLU A 73 53.31 7.15 -11.53
CA GLU A 73 53.37 8.25 -10.56
C GLU A 73 52.52 7.97 -9.31
N CYS A 74 51.52 7.10 -9.43
CA CYS A 74 50.58 6.77 -8.35
C CYS A 74 49.98 5.37 -8.50
N GLY A 75 49.42 4.86 -7.41
CA GLY A 75 48.68 3.60 -7.40
C GLY A 75 49.58 2.35 -7.37
N SER A 76 48.93 1.18 -7.24
CA SER A 76 49.60 -0.11 -7.23
C SER A 76 49.83 -0.64 -8.64
N VAL A 77 51.09 -0.91 -9.01
CA VAL A 77 51.46 -1.46 -10.33
C VAL A 77 52.25 -2.76 -10.22
N PRO A 78 52.24 -3.64 -11.24
CA PRO A 78 53.01 -4.88 -11.20
C PRO A 78 54.51 -4.63 -11.20
N HIS A 79 55.21 -5.17 -10.19
CA HIS A 79 56.67 -5.00 -10.06
C HIS A 79 57.48 -6.03 -10.86
N GLY A 80 56.81 -6.95 -11.58
CA GLY A 80 57.44 -7.93 -12.47
C GLY A 80 57.97 -9.21 -11.81
N CYS A 81 57.77 -9.37 -10.49
CA CYS A 81 58.23 -10.52 -9.70
C CYS A 81 57.10 -11.15 -8.87
N ASP A 82 55.94 -11.41 -9.48
CA ASP A 82 54.75 -11.99 -8.84
C ASP A 82 54.22 -11.21 -7.62
N GLY A 83 53.98 -9.92 -7.85
CA GLY A 83 53.48 -8.99 -6.83
C GLY A 83 53.43 -7.56 -7.35
N THR A 84 53.22 -6.60 -6.45
CA THR A 84 52.95 -5.20 -6.78
C THR A 84 53.93 -4.25 -6.10
N ILE A 85 54.08 -3.06 -6.67
CA ILE A 85 54.74 -1.92 -6.04
C ILE A 85 53.72 -0.80 -5.92
N ASP A 86 53.66 -0.21 -4.73
CA ASP A 86 52.82 0.95 -4.44
C ASP A 86 53.62 2.23 -4.76
N CYS A 87 53.13 3.01 -5.72
CA CYS A 87 53.74 4.26 -6.16
C CYS A 87 53.16 5.49 -5.48
N GLY A 88 52.35 5.29 -4.44
CA GLY A 88 51.81 6.35 -3.60
C GLY A 88 50.51 6.93 -4.13
N GLU A 89 50.00 7.93 -3.40
CA GLU A 89 48.76 8.62 -3.72
C GLU A 89 49.02 9.99 -4.37
N CYS A 90 48.06 10.45 -5.16
CA CYS A 90 48.10 11.80 -5.74
C CYS A 90 47.79 12.86 -4.69
N THR A 91 48.57 13.94 -4.66
CA THR A 91 48.30 15.10 -3.80
C THR A 91 47.22 16.01 -4.42
N ASP A 92 46.54 16.81 -3.58
CA ASP A 92 45.66 17.93 -3.97
C ASP A 92 44.55 17.60 -4.99
N GLY A 93 43.58 16.76 -4.60
CA GLY A 93 42.31 16.58 -5.34
C GLY A 93 42.44 15.93 -6.72
N LEU A 94 43.62 15.45 -7.08
CA LEU A 94 43.87 14.69 -8.30
C LEU A 94 43.51 13.21 -8.10
N THR A 95 42.98 12.59 -9.14
CA THR A 95 42.64 11.17 -9.14
C THR A 95 43.73 10.39 -9.86
N CYS A 96 44.21 9.30 -9.24
CA CYS A 96 45.18 8.42 -9.87
C CYS A 96 44.56 7.72 -11.10
N GLY A 97 45.21 7.86 -12.25
CA GLY A 97 44.69 7.43 -13.55
C GLY A 97 43.98 8.53 -14.35
N GLY A 98 43.77 9.70 -13.75
CA GLY A 98 43.17 10.88 -14.41
C GLY A 98 44.10 11.58 -15.40
N GLY A 99 45.41 11.32 -15.37
CA GLY A 99 46.40 11.86 -16.32
C GLY A 99 46.84 10.86 -17.40
N GLY A 100 46.24 9.67 -17.42
CA GLY A 100 46.75 8.47 -18.09
C GLY A 100 46.99 7.35 -17.09
N PRO A 101 47.24 6.09 -17.55
CA PRO A 101 47.35 4.94 -16.66
C PRO A 101 48.39 5.16 -15.55
N ASN A 102 47.96 5.11 -14.28
CA ASN A 102 48.83 5.32 -13.11
C ASN A 102 49.54 6.69 -13.06
N VAL A 103 48.94 7.70 -13.69
CA VAL A 103 49.39 9.10 -13.70
C VAL A 103 48.32 9.98 -13.04
N CYS A 104 48.73 10.91 -12.19
CA CYS A 104 47.81 11.80 -11.48
C CYS A 104 47.17 12.83 -12.44
N GLY A 105 45.86 13.01 -12.37
CA GLY A 105 45.17 14.04 -13.16
C GLY A 105 43.76 14.37 -12.66
N THR A 106 43.09 15.31 -13.32
CA THR A 106 41.77 15.83 -12.90
C THR A 106 40.58 15.04 -13.43
N ASP A 107 40.81 14.15 -14.40
CA ASP A 107 39.74 13.36 -15.01
C ASP A 107 39.36 12.15 -14.15
N ALA A 108 38.10 11.72 -14.25
CA ALA A 108 37.62 10.54 -13.57
C ALA A 108 38.26 9.28 -14.15
N CYS A 109 38.87 8.46 -13.30
CA CYS A 109 39.46 7.20 -13.74
C CYS A 109 38.40 6.10 -13.85
N VAL A 110 38.42 5.35 -14.96
CA VAL A 110 37.59 4.16 -15.16
C VAL A 110 38.48 2.92 -15.09
N PRO A 111 38.42 2.12 -14.01
CA PRO A 111 39.23 0.92 -13.85
C PRO A 111 39.02 -0.08 -14.99
N LYS A 112 40.11 -0.59 -15.56
CA LYS A 112 40.04 -1.69 -16.53
C LYS A 112 39.80 -3.02 -15.82
N THR A 113 39.03 -3.90 -16.46
CA THR A 113 38.95 -5.32 -16.09
C THR A 113 40.10 -6.13 -16.70
N CYS A 114 40.37 -7.34 -16.20
CA CYS A 114 41.36 -8.26 -16.79
C CYS A 114 41.16 -8.49 -18.30
N VAL A 115 39.89 -8.57 -18.73
CA VAL A 115 39.52 -8.75 -20.15
C VAL A 115 39.89 -7.51 -20.96
N GLN A 116 39.64 -6.31 -20.43
CA GLN A 116 40.00 -5.05 -21.09
C GLN A 116 41.52 -4.79 -21.09
N ALA A 117 42.24 -5.32 -20.09
CA ALA A 117 43.70 -5.31 -20.03
C ALA A 117 44.34 -6.41 -20.91
N GLY A 118 43.55 -7.32 -21.48
CA GLY A 118 44.04 -8.42 -22.31
C GLY A 118 44.84 -9.48 -21.53
N ALA A 119 44.64 -9.55 -20.21
CA ALA A 119 45.37 -10.42 -19.30
C ALA A 119 44.53 -11.65 -18.91
N GLN A 120 45.11 -12.83 -19.09
CA GLN A 120 44.55 -14.12 -18.69
C GLN A 120 45.10 -14.61 -17.34
N CYS A 121 46.21 -14.05 -16.88
CA CYS A 121 46.88 -14.43 -15.64
C CYS A 121 47.80 -13.31 -15.12
N GLY A 122 48.18 -13.43 -13.85
CA GLY A 122 49.14 -12.54 -13.20
C GLY A 122 48.57 -11.16 -12.86
N TRP A 123 49.42 -10.31 -12.29
CA TRP A 123 49.04 -8.96 -11.88
C TRP A 123 49.13 -7.99 -13.05
N VAL A 124 48.08 -7.19 -13.24
CA VAL A 124 48.06 -6.04 -14.17
C VAL A 124 47.52 -4.82 -13.45
N SER A 125 47.91 -3.63 -13.89
CA SER A 125 47.30 -2.39 -13.37
C SER A 125 45.93 -2.17 -14.02
N ASP A 126 44.95 -1.72 -13.24
CA ASP A 126 43.67 -1.25 -13.76
C ASP A 126 43.77 0.12 -14.46
N GLY A 127 44.94 0.75 -14.42
CA GLY A 127 45.22 2.09 -14.94
C GLY A 127 44.81 3.22 -13.99
N CYS A 128 44.22 2.90 -12.85
CA CYS A 128 43.85 3.80 -11.77
C CYS A 128 44.76 3.54 -10.57
N SER A 129 44.19 3.15 -9.42
CA SER A 129 44.94 2.98 -8.16
C SER A 129 45.24 1.52 -7.83
N LEU A 130 44.64 0.55 -8.54
CA LEU A 130 44.66 -0.85 -8.13
C LEU A 130 45.44 -1.72 -9.11
N ALA A 131 46.26 -2.59 -8.55
CA ALA A 131 46.71 -3.76 -9.26
C ALA A 131 45.62 -4.84 -9.14
N ILE A 132 45.17 -5.36 -10.27
CA ILE A 132 44.18 -6.44 -10.35
C ILE A 132 44.91 -7.77 -10.61
N GLU A 133 44.53 -8.80 -9.87
CA GLU A 133 45.03 -10.16 -10.04
C GLU A 133 44.15 -10.92 -11.04
N CYS A 134 44.68 -11.19 -12.23
CA CYS A 134 43.93 -11.85 -13.30
C CYS A 134 43.98 -13.38 -13.25
N GLY A 135 44.20 -13.93 -12.06
CA GLY A 135 44.23 -15.36 -11.77
C GLY A 135 45.55 -16.05 -12.07
N GLY A 136 45.61 -17.33 -11.73
CA GLY A 136 46.71 -18.23 -12.04
C GLY A 136 46.43 -19.08 -13.28
N CYS A 137 47.48 -19.68 -13.84
CA CYS A 137 47.33 -20.64 -14.93
C CYS A 137 47.18 -22.05 -14.39
N ALA A 138 46.42 -22.89 -15.10
CA ALA A 138 46.35 -24.30 -14.80
C ALA A 138 47.73 -24.94 -15.06
N SER A 139 48.19 -25.77 -14.11
CA SER A 139 49.39 -26.58 -14.31
C SER A 139 49.23 -27.42 -15.58
N PRO A 140 50.26 -27.52 -16.45
CA PRO A 140 51.65 -27.07 -16.26
C PRO A 140 51.96 -25.68 -16.84
N GLN A 141 50.95 -24.90 -17.24
CA GLN A 141 51.16 -23.57 -17.80
C GLN A 141 51.62 -22.59 -16.72
N THR A 142 52.52 -21.68 -17.08
CA THR A 142 52.94 -20.57 -16.22
C THR A 142 52.55 -19.25 -16.85
N CYS A 143 52.34 -18.23 -16.02
CA CYS A 143 51.94 -16.93 -16.54
C CYS A 143 53.09 -16.30 -17.33
N GLY A 144 52.90 -16.06 -18.62
CA GLY A 144 53.99 -15.67 -19.53
C GLY A 144 54.83 -16.82 -20.07
N GLY A 145 54.56 -18.07 -19.65
CA GLY A 145 55.36 -19.25 -19.98
C GLY A 145 55.38 -19.63 -21.46
N GLY A 146 54.43 -19.14 -22.26
CA GLY A 146 54.41 -19.31 -23.72
C GLY A 146 55.08 -18.17 -24.50
N GLY A 147 55.84 -17.29 -23.83
CA GLY A 147 56.52 -16.16 -24.46
C GLY A 147 55.67 -14.89 -24.67
N LYS A 148 54.41 -14.91 -24.24
CA LYS A 148 53.51 -13.74 -24.25
C LYS A 148 53.14 -13.34 -22.82
N ALA A 149 53.52 -12.14 -22.40
CA ALA A 149 53.23 -11.62 -21.06
C ALA A 149 51.72 -11.67 -20.73
N ASN A 150 51.41 -12.00 -19.48
CA ASN A 150 50.03 -12.08 -18.94
C ASN A 150 49.09 -13.03 -19.70
N ALA A 151 49.62 -13.95 -20.51
CA ALA A 151 48.88 -15.04 -21.12
C ALA A 151 49.34 -16.38 -20.53
N CYS A 152 48.39 -17.29 -20.31
CA CYS A 152 48.74 -18.63 -19.90
C CYS A 152 49.38 -19.39 -21.07
N GLY A 153 50.56 -19.93 -20.84
CA GLY A 153 51.26 -20.72 -21.84
C GLY A 153 52.36 -21.54 -21.20
N CYS A 154 52.86 -22.50 -21.96
CA CYS A 154 53.94 -23.37 -21.53
C CYS A 154 54.93 -23.50 -22.70
N THR A 155 56.23 -23.41 -22.41
CA THR A 155 57.28 -23.67 -23.41
C THR A 155 57.84 -25.07 -23.16
N PRO A 156 57.62 -26.03 -24.07
CA PRO A 156 58.16 -27.38 -23.97
C PRO A 156 59.67 -27.37 -23.72
N ARG A 157 60.11 -28.09 -22.70
CA ARG A 157 61.54 -28.33 -22.46
C ARG A 157 62.04 -29.33 -23.48
N THR A 158 63.32 -29.25 -23.86
CA THR A 158 63.99 -30.22 -24.72
C THR A 158 64.60 -31.37 -23.88
N CYS A 159 64.88 -32.52 -24.51
CA CYS A 159 65.56 -33.65 -23.86
C CYS A 159 66.84 -33.24 -23.11
N ALA A 160 67.65 -32.35 -23.70
CA ALA A 160 68.87 -31.83 -23.10
C ALA A 160 68.60 -30.98 -21.84
N GLN A 161 67.53 -30.16 -21.84
CA GLN A 161 67.14 -29.35 -20.69
C GLN A 161 66.56 -30.18 -19.54
N LEU A 162 66.02 -31.36 -19.86
CA LEU A 162 65.50 -32.34 -18.89
C LEU A 162 66.58 -33.32 -18.39
N GLY A 163 67.79 -33.27 -18.96
CA GLY A 163 68.85 -34.24 -18.66
C GLY A 163 68.58 -35.66 -19.17
N ALA A 164 67.57 -35.84 -20.05
CA ALA A 164 67.19 -37.12 -20.62
C ALA A 164 68.04 -37.45 -21.85
N GLN A 165 68.73 -38.59 -21.81
CA GLN A 165 69.56 -39.10 -22.90
C GLN A 165 68.88 -40.18 -23.73
N CYS A 166 67.79 -40.76 -23.22
CA CYS A 166 67.04 -41.83 -23.86
C CYS A 166 65.61 -41.94 -23.31
N GLY A 167 64.75 -42.65 -24.04
CA GLY A 167 63.38 -42.96 -23.62
C GLY A 167 62.40 -41.81 -23.83
N THR A 168 61.12 -42.08 -23.56
CA THR A 168 60.07 -41.07 -23.64
C THR A 168 59.95 -40.32 -22.32
N VAL A 169 60.09 -39.00 -22.36
CA VAL A 169 59.92 -38.10 -21.21
C VAL A 169 58.83 -37.08 -21.46
N LEU A 170 58.34 -36.44 -20.41
CA LEU A 170 57.39 -35.33 -20.54
C LEU A 170 58.16 -34.03 -20.80
N ASP A 171 57.67 -33.22 -21.75
CA ASP A 171 58.25 -31.91 -22.05
C ASP A 171 57.94 -30.85 -20.99
N GLY A 172 57.14 -31.20 -19.97
CA GLY A 172 56.65 -30.29 -18.94
C GLY A 172 55.48 -29.42 -19.39
N CYS A 173 54.86 -29.70 -20.54
CA CYS A 173 53.73 -28.98 -21.13
C CYS A 173 52.65 -29.94 -21.68
N GLU A 174 52.47 -31.09 -21.01
CA GLU A 174 51.55 -32.19 -21.38
C GLU A 174 51.93 -32.95 -22.67
N GLY A 175 53.05 -32.60 -23.31
CA GLY A 175 53.61 -33.31 -24.45
C GLY A 175 54.64 -34.37 -24.04
N THR A 176 54.90 -35.31 -24.94
CA THR A 176 55.98 -36.30 -24.79
C THR A 176 57.11 -36.02 -25.77
N LEU A 177 58.35 -36.17 -25.29
CA LEU A 177 59.56 -36.15 -26.09
C LEU A 177 60.15 -37.54 -26.15
N ASP A 178 60.47 -37.99 -27.37
CA ASP A 178 61.31 -39.16 -27.58
C ASP A 178 62.78 -38.72 -27.61
N CYS A 179 63.52 -39.05 -26.55
CA CYS A 179 64.93 -38.73 -26.42
C CYS A 179 65.86 -39.79 -27.01
N GLY A 180 65.31 -40.74 -27.78
CA GLY A 180 66.06 -41.75 -28.52
C GLY A 180 66.36 -43.01 -27.70
N THR A 181 67.18 -43.90 -28.26
CA THR A 181 67.58 -45.16 -27.66
C THR A 181 69.08 -45.19 -27.35
N CYS A 182 69.47 -45.97 -26.35
CA CYS A 182 70.88 -46.11 -25.99
C CYS A 182 71.63 -46.98 -27.01
N GLU A 183 72.87 -46.61 -27.32
CA GLU A 183 73.73 -47.39 -28.21
C GLU A 183 74.40 -48.58 -27.47
N GLY A 184 74.64 -49.68 -28.19
CA GLY A 184 75.32 -50.86 -27.64
C GLY A 184 74.42 -51.74 -26.74
N SER A 185 74.96 -52.22 -25.61
CA SER A 185 74.24 -53.07 -24.64
C SER A 185 73.69 -52.30 -23.43
N GLN A 186 73.60 -50.98 -23.54
CA GLN A 186 73.09 -50.12 -22.47
C GLN A 186 71.56 -50.13 -22.45
N VAL A 187 70.99 -50.03 -21.24
CA VAL A 187 69.56 -49.94 -21.00
C VAL A 187 69.24 -48.51 -20.56
N CYS A 188 68.15 -47.96 -21.11
CA CYS A 188 67.70 -46.63 -20.74
C CYS A 188 67.18 -46.61 -19.30
N GLY A 189 67.70 -45.69 -18.49
CA GLY A 189 67.49 -45.64 -17.05
C GLY A 189 68.58 -46.34 -16.22
N GLY A 190 69.49 -47.09 -16.87
CA GLY A 190 70.59 -47.80 -16.21
C GLY A 190 71.70 -46.90 -15.63
N GLY A 191 71.73 -45.62 -16.02
CA GLY A 191 72.65 -44.58 -15.52
C GLY A 191 72.00 -43.56 -14.59
N GLY A 192 70.74 -43.77 -14.22
CA GLY A 192 69.86 -42.77 -13.61
C GLY A 192 68.62 -42.52 -14.49
N PRO A 193 67.58 -41.84 -13.99
CA PRO A 193 66.32 -41.69 -14.72
C PRO A 193 66.50 -41.17 -16.15
N ASN A 194 66.05 -41.93 -17.15
CA ASN A 194 66.17 -41.58 -18.58
C ASN A 194 67.62 -41.31 -19.06
N VAL A 195 68.61 -41.90 -18.39
CA VAL A 195 70.05 -41.84 -18.73
C VAL A 195 70.57 -43.24 -19.07
N CYS A 196 71.36 -43.35 -20.13
CA CYS A 196 71.89 -44.63 -20.60
C CYS A 196 72.94 -45.21 -19.64
N GLY A 197 72.82 -46.49 -19.27
CA GLY A 197 73.81 -47.18 -18.46
C GLY A 197 73.74 -48.70 -18.57
N SER A 198 74.66 -49.41 -17.91
CA SER A 198 74.80 -50.88 -18.02
C SER A 198 73.98 -51.68 -17.00
N THR A 199 73.16 -51.01 -16.19
CA THR A 199 72.32 -51.63 -15.14
C THR A 199 70.90 -51.81 -15.66
N GLU A 200 70.21 -52.89 -15.26
CA GLU A 200 68.79 -53.06 -15.56
C GLU A 200 67.97 -51.94 -14.88
N CYS A 201 67.02 -51.36 -15.62
CA CYS A 201 66.16 -50.31 -15.09
C CYS A 201 64.90 -50.90 -14.47
N GLU A 202 64.65 -50.61 -13.20
CA GLU A 202 63.39 -50.91 -12.53
C GLU A 202 62.43 -49.73 -12.67
N ALA A 203 61.40 -49.88 -13.51
CA ALA A 203 60.37 -48.87 -13.72
C ALA A 203 59.59 -48.59 -12.42
N LYS A 204 59.51 -47.31 -12.03
CA LYS A 204 58.76 -46.91 -10.84
C LYS A 204 57.25 -46.84 -11.12
N THR A 205 56.44 -47.15 -10.12
CA THR A 205 54.98 -46.99 -10.17
C THR A 205 54.55 -45.58 -9.70
N CYS A 206 53.33 -45.16 -10.06
CA CYS A 206 52.75 -43.89 -9.61
C CYS A 206 52.86 -43.65 -8.09
N SER A 207 52.57 -44.69 -7.30
CA SER A 207 52.68 -44.65 -5.84
C SER A 207 54.11 -44.46 -5.32
N GLN A 208 55.12 -44.99 -6.01
CA GLN A 208 56.54 -44.81 -5.66
C GLN A 208 57.06 -43.42 -6.05
N LEU A 209 56.37 -42.75 -6.97
CA LEU A 209 56.67 -41.40 -7.45
C LEU A 209 55.87 -40.32 -6.72
N GLY A 210 54.95 -40.70 -5.82
CA GLY A 210 54.07 -39.75 -5.13
C GLY A 210 52.98 -39.15 -6.04
N ALA A 211 52.78 -39.71 -7.23
CA ALA A 211 51.82 -39.21 -8.20
C ALA A 211 50.47 -39.90 -8.02
N SER A 212 49.43 -39.10 -7.80
CA SER A 212 48.03 -39.55 -7.70
C SER A 212 47.20 -39.23 -8.94
N CYS A 213 47.74 -38.43 -9.87
CA CYS A 213 47.12 -38.06 -11.12
C CYS A 213 48.15 -37.62 -12.17
N GLY A 214 47.71 -37.57 -13.43
CA GLY A 214 48.47 -37.06 -14.56
C GLY A 214 49.55 -38.01 -15.06
N LEU A 215 50.25 -37.58 -16.12
CA LEU A 215 51.34 -38.33 -16.72
C LEU A 215 52.63 -38.11 -15.93
N VAL A 216 53.41 -39.18 -15.70
CA VAL A 216 54.72 -39.11 -15.05
C VAL A 216 55.69 -40.08 -15.74
N SER A 217 56.98 -39.77 -15.79
CA SER A 217 57.98 -40.73 -16.30
C SER A 217 58.29 -41.82 -15.27
N ASP A 218 58.37 -43.08 -15.72
CA ASP A 218 58.75 -44.22 -14.87
C ASP A 218 60.25 -44.24 -14.49
N GLY A 219 61.02 -43.27 -14.99
CA GLY A 219 62.47 -43.17 -14.85
C GLY A 219 63.26 -44.11 -15.76
N CYS A 220 62.59 -44.89 -16.59
CA CYS A 220 63.20 -45.79 -17.57
C CYS A 220 62.93 -45.27 -18.98
N SER A 221 61.90 -45.79 -19.65
CA SER A 221 61.61 -45.49 -21.05
C SER A 221 60.14 -45.15 -21.31
N ALA A 222 59.29 -45.24 -20.29
CA ALA A 222 57.86 -45.05 -20.43
C ALA A 222 57.36 -43.84 -19.63
N VAL A 223 56.29 -43.26 -20.15
CA VAL A 223 55.44 -42.35 -19.41
C VAL A 223 54.25 -43.18 -18.93
N ILE A 224 54.01 -43.16 -17.62
CA ILE A 224 52.88 -43.81 -16.97
C ILE A 224 51.78 -42.79 -16.71
N ASP A 225 50.53 -43.21 -16.90
CA ASP A 225 49.33 -42.42 -16.58
C ASP A 225 48.84 -42.80 -15.18
N CYS A 226 48.91 -41.86 -14.25
CA CYS A 226 48.52 -42.04 -12.86
C CYS A 226 47.04 -41.73 -12.60
N GLY A 227 46.25 -41.50 -13.65
CA GLY A 227 44.81 -41.32 -13.60
C GLY A 227 44.36 -39.86 -13.58
N GLU A 228 43.04 -39.68 -13.63
CA GLU A 228 42.37 -38.38 -13.59
C GLU A 228 41.79 -38.11 -12.20
N CYS A 229 41.71 -36.83 -11.84
CA CYS A 229 41.08 -36.40 -10.59
C CYS A 229 39.55 -36.39 -10.72
N ALA A 230 38.86 -36.70 -9.62
CA ALA A 230 37.41 -36.54 -9.57
C ALA A 230 37.04 -35.06 -9.42
N ASP A 231 36.00 -34.62 -10.14
CA ASP A 231 35.47 -33.26 -10.02
C ASP A 231 35.14 -32.92 -8.55
N PRO A 232 35.50 -31.71 -8.05
CA PRO A 232 36.06 -30.54 -8.76
C PRO A 232 37.60 -30.44 -8.72
N LEU A 233 38.31 -31.51 -8.36
CA LEU A 233 39.76 -31.48 -8.20
C LEU A 233 40.46 -31.53 -9.56
N VAL A 234 41.55 -30.78 -9.69
CA VAL A 234 42.39 -30.76 -10.89
C VAL A 234 43.78 -31.27 -10.52
N CYS A 235 44.45 -31.96 -11.43
CA CYS A 235 45.80 -32.45 -11.19
C CYS A 235 46.79 -31.29 -11.06
N GLY A 236 47.47 -31.17 -9.93
CA GLY A 236 48.27 -29.99 -9.60
C GLY A 236 47.48 -28.83 -9.00
N GLY A 237 46.15 -28.93 -8.89
CA GLY A 237 45.27 -27.82 -8.53
C GLY A 237 45.40 -27.32 -7.08
N GLY A 238 46.12 -28.03 -6.22
CA GLY A 238 46.42 -27.63 -4.84
C GLY A 238 47.81 -26.98 -4.66
N GLY A 239 48.53 -26.73 -5.76
CA GLY A 239 49.90 -26.20 -5.72
C GLY A 239 51.00 -27.26 -5.59
N VAL A 240 50.65 -28.55 -5.57
CA VAL A 240 51.59 -29.69 -5.55
C VAL A 240 51.45 -30.49 -6.84
N GLU A 241 52.54 -30.64 -7.59
CA GLU A 241 52.56 -31.35 -8.88
C GLU A 241 52.12 -32.81 -8.74
N ASN A 242 51.35 -33.33 -9.71
CA ASN A 242 50.83 -34.70 -9.74
C ASN A 242 49.97 -35.13 -8.52
N GLU A 243 49.48 -34.16 -7.74
CA GLU A 243 48.49 -34.38 -6.69
C GLU A 243 47.15 -33.73 -7.03
N CYS A 244 46.04 -34.44 -6.78
CA CYS A 244 44.71 -33.89 -6.96
C CYS A 244 44.44 -32.81 -5.90
N GLY A 245 44.21 -31.58 -6.33
CA GLY A 245 43.86 -30.47 -5.46
C GLY A 245 42.96 -29.45 -6.15
N CYS A 246 42.53 -28.43 -5.43
CA CYS A 246 41.60 -27.42 -5.95
C CYS A 246 42.04 -26.04 -5.45
N THR A 247 42.09 -25.07 -6.35
CA THR A 247 42.40 -23.67 -6.00
C THR A 247 41.07 -22.91 -5.92
N PRO A 248 40.61 -22.51 -4.72
CA PRO A 248 39.34 -21.78 -4.57
C PRO A 248 39.43 -20.40 -5.22
N LYS A 249 38.39 -20.00 -5.96
CA LYS A 249 38.22 -18.61 -6.39
C LYS A 249 37.95 -17.71 -5.19
N THR A 250 38.50 -16.49 -5.20
CA THR A 250 38.24 -15.49 -4.15
C THR A 250 36.90 -14.78 -4.37
N CYS A 251 36.36 -14.17 -3.31
CA CYS A 251 35.18 -13.30 -3.37
C CYS A 251 35.25 -12.22 -4.47
N ALA A 252 36.42 -11.59 -4.63
CA ALA A 252 36.65 -10.58 -5.66
C ALA A 252 36.55 -11.17 -7.08
N GLN A 253 37.10 -12.37 -7.29
CA GLN A 253 37.03 -13.07 -8.58
C GLN A 253 35.60 -13.52 -8.94
N LEU A 254 34.76 -13.73 -7.94
CA LEU A 254 33.33 -14.06 -8.10
C LEU A 254 32.43 -12.82 -8.17
N GLY A 255 32.97 -11.61 -8.00
CA GLY A 255 32.20 -10.37 -7.97
C GLY A 255 31.28 -10.25 -6.74
N ALA A 256 31.58 -10.98 -5.67
CA ALA A 256 30.81 -11.04 -4.44
C ALA A 256 31.39 -10.10 -3.38
N SER A 257 30.56 -9.23 -2.83
CA SER A 257 30.90 -8.30 -1.73
C SER A 257 30.22 -8.66 -0.41
N CYS A 258 29.36 -9.69 -0.41
CA CYS A 258 28.70 -10.19 0.79
C CYS A 258 28.18 -11.63 0.60
N GLY A 259 27.85 -12.27 1.72
CA GLY A 259 27.19 -13.57 1.74
C GLY A 259 28.13 -14.74 1.45
N THR A 260 27.57 -15.95 1.44
CA THR A 260 28.33 -17.16 1.16
C THR A 260 28.30 -17.46 -0.33
N VAL A 261 29.47 -17.72 -0.91
CA VAL A 261 29.62 -18.08 -2.32
C VAL A 261 30.34 -19.41 -2.46
N ASN A 262 30.03 -20.14 -3.54
CA ASN A 262 30.75 -21.35 -3.90
C ASN A 262 31.97 -20.98 -4.75
N THR A 263 33.16 -21.30 -4.23
CA THR A 263 34.45 -20.99 -4.85
C THR A 263 34.85 -21.99 -5.95
N GLY A 264 34.04 -23.02 -6.18
CA GLY A 264 34.37 -24.20 -6.97
C GLY A 264 35.10 -25.29 -6.14
N CYS A 265 35.66 -24.93 -4.98
CA CYS A 265 36.39 -25.84 -4.09
C CYS A 265 35.80 -25.88 -2.66
N GLY A 266 34.65 -25.24 -2.45
CA GLY A 266 34.01 -25.10 -1.14
C GLY A 266 33.26 -23.77 -1.00
N GLU A 267 32.76 -23.49 0.19
CA GLU A 267 32.07 -22.24 0.50
C GLU A 267 33.04 -21.21 1.11
N GLU A 268 32.93 -19.96 0.68
CA GLU A 268 33.63 -18.81 1.25
C GLU A 268 32.62 -17.72 1.66
N ASN A 269 32.86 -17.06 2.80
CA ASN A 269 32.02 -15.97 3.29
C ASN A 269 32.65 -14.62 2.92
N CYS A 270 32.00 -13.89 2.01
CA CYS A 270 32.44 -12.60 1.50
C CYS A 270 32.06 -11.41 2.40
N GLY A 271 31.70 -11.66 3.65
CA GLY A 271 31.34 -10.65 4.63
C GLY A 271 29.85 -10.32 4.66
N SER A 272 29.51 -9.32 5.47
CA SER A 272 28.15 -8.81 5.66
C SER A 272 28.09 -7.34 5.29
N CYS A 273 26.95 -6.90 4.76
CA CYS A 273 26.71 -5.50 4.45
C CYS A 273 26.52 -4.67 5.74
N ALA A 274 26.97 -3.42 5.71
CA ALA A 274 26.65 -2.47 6.77
C ALA A 274 25.17 -2.10 6.69
N PRO A 275 24.41 -2.08 7.80
CA PRO A 275 23.03 -1.61 7.78
C PRO A 275 22.93 -0.20 7.19
N PRO A 276 21.92 0.08 6.34
CA PRO A 276 20.73 -0.73 6.05
C PRO A 276 20.84 -1.62 4.80
N ASP A 277 22.03 -1.79 4.23
CA ASP A 277 22.21 -2.63 3.05
C ASP A 277 22.00 -4.11 3.39
N THR A 278 21.40 -4.84 2.44
CA THR A 278 21.18 -6.28 2.52
C THR A 278 21.97 -6.98 1.42
N CYS A 279 22.40 -8.21 1.69
CA CYS A 279 23.10 -8.97 0.68
C CYS A 279 22.16 -9.42 -0.44
N GLY A 280 22.46 -9.05 -1.68
CA GLY A 280 21.55 -9.19 -2.82
C GLY A 280 20.65 -7.98 -3.04
N GLY A 281 20.74 -6.95 -2.19
CA GLY A 281 19.75 -5.87 -2.17
C GLY A 281 19.86 -4.85 -3.30
N ALA A 282 20.93 -4.91 -4.10
CA ALA A 282 21.07 -4.14 -5.33
C ALA A 282 20.33 -4.76 -6.53
N GLY A 283 19.62 -5.88 -6.33
CA GLY A 283 19.02 -6.68 -7.42
C GLY A 283 20.01 -7.60 -8.14
N VAL A 284 21.24 -7.70 -7.65
CA VAL A 284 22.30 -8.60 -8.12
C VAL A 284 22.74 -9.49 -6.96
N GLU A 285 22.79 -10.80 -7.17
CA GLU A 285 23.16 -11.79 -6.15
C GLU A 285 24.54 -11.51 -5.56
N ASN A 286 24.72 -11.71 -4.24
CA ASN A 286 25.99 -11.50 -3.51
C ASN A 286 26.60 -10.09 -3.58
N GLN A 287 25.80 -9.07 -3.93
CA GLN A 287 26.21 -7.67 -3.87
C GLN A 287 25.43 -6.90 -2.79
N CYS A 288 26.14 -6.08 -2.01
CA CYS A 288 25.49 -5.19 -1.07
C CYS A 288 24.64 -4.14 -1.80
N GLY A 289 23.40 -3.99 -1.37
CA GLY A 289 22.56 -2.89 -1.80
C GLY A 289 21.30 -2.77 -0.96
N CYS A 290 20.58 -1.71 -1.25
CA CYS A 290 19.46 -1.25 -0.47
C CYS A 290 18.15 -1.83 -1.02
N THR A 291 17.54 -2.80 -0.32
CA THR A 291 16.19 -3.29 -0.63
C THR A 291 15.16 -2.46 0.14
N CYS A 292 14.63 -1.41 -0.49
CA CYS A 292 13.49 -0.67 0.04
C CYS A 292 12.22 -1.15 -0.64
N THR A 293 11.48 -2.07 -0.02
CA THR A 293 10.11 -2.38 -0.44
C THR A 293 9.15 -1.76 0.57
N LEU A 294 8.59 -0.61 0.24
CA LEU A 294 7.58 0.07 1.06
C LEU A 294 6.18 -0.29 0.53
N PRO A 295 5.18 -0.56 1.40
CA PRO A 295 3.82 -0.85 0.97
C PRO A 295 3.24 0.28 0.10
N HIS A 296 2.60 -0.09 -1.00
CA HIS A 296 1.87 0.80 -1.90
C HIS A 296 2.66 2.01 -2.43
N ALA A 297 3.99 1.89 -2.47
CA ALA A 297 4.89 2.96 -2.85
C ALA A 297 5.93 2.50 -3.88
N THR A 298 6.20 3.37 -4.86
CA THR A 298 7.44 3.33 -5.62
C THR A 298 8.53 3.95 -4.74
N THR A 299 9.59 3.18 -4.46
CA THR A 299 10.64 3.56 -3.53
C THR A 299 11.89 4.05 -4.23
N HIS A 300 12.64 4.94 -3.58
CA HIS A 300 13.97 5.37 -4.01
C HIS A 300 14.94 5.24 -2.84
N CYS A 301 16.10 4.62 -3.08
CA CYS A 301 17.18 4.57 -2.11
C CYS A 301 18.35 5.45 -2.56
N ALA A 302 18.70 6.43 -1.73
CA ALA A 302 19.87 7.28 -1.91
C ALA A 302 20.64 7.40 -0.60
N GLY A 303 21.95 7.15 -0.64
CA GLY A 303 22.82 7.26 0.53
C GLY A 303 22.44 6.33 1.70
N GLY A 304 21.83 5.18 1.41
CA GLY A 304 21.37 4.24 2.43
C GLY A 304 20.10 4.68 3.16
N VAL A 305 19.31 5.61 2.62
CA VAL A 305 18.01 6.00 3.20
C VAL A 305 16.91 5.69 2.18
N CYS A 306 15.91 4.92 2.62
CA CYS A 306 14.69 4.70 1.84
C CYS A 306 13.87 5.99 1.80
N SER A 307 13.23 6.27 0.67
CA SER A 307 12.28 7.37 0.50
C SER A 307 11.12 6.95 -0.41
N VAL A 308 9.95 7.52 -0.17
CA VAL A 308 8.79 7.36 -1.06
C VAL A 308 9.00 8.28 -2.26
N LEU A 309 9.13 7.72 -3.45
CA LEU A 309 9.24 8.48 -4.71
C LEU A 309 7.85 8.86 -5.23
N ALA A 310 6.91 7.94 -5.18
CA ALA A 310 5.50 8.13 -5.54
C ALA A 310 4.65 7.02 -4.91
N CYS A 311 3.39 7.33 -4.58
CA CYS A 311 2.41 6.34 -4.18
C CYS A 311 1.78 5.65 -5.39
N GLU A 312 1.30 4.42 -5.20
CA GLU A 312 0.41 3.75 -6.13
C GLU A 312 -0.90 4.53 -6.30
N ASP A 313 -1.54 4.43 -7.47
CA ASP A 313 -2.81 5.11 -7.73
C ASP A 313 -3.86 4.73 -6.67
N GLY A 314 -4.43 5.74 -6.00
CA GLY A 314 -5.41 5.55 -4.93
C GLY A 314 -4.83 5.40 -3.53
N TRP A 315 -3.51 5.52 -3.35
CA TRP A 315 -2.84 5.53 -2.06
C TRP A 315 -2.10 6.84 -1.81
N ASP A 316 -1.93 7.21 -0.54
CA ASP A 316 -1.19 8.40 -0.11
C ASP A 316 -0.50 8.16 1.24
N ASP A 317 0.54 8.95 1.51
CA ASP A 317 1.30 8.97 2.76
C ASP A 317 0.73 10.07 3.67
N CYS A 318 -0.19 9.71 4.56
CA CYS A 318 -0.95 10.68 5.35
C CYS A 318 -0.30 11.01 6.70
N ASP A 319 0.62 10.19 7.20
CA ASP A 319 1.36 10.45 8.43
C ASP A 319 2.79 10.99 8.20
N GLY A 320 3.28 10.95 6.95
CA GLY A 320 4.61 11.38 6.54
C GLY A 320 5.71 10.42 7.00
N ALA A 321 5.37 9.22 7.46
CA ALA A 321 6.31 8.25 7.97
C ALA A 321 6.77 7.31 6.85
N VAL A 322 8.00 7.54 6.41
CA VAL A 322 8.62 6.76 5.32
C VAL A 322 8.60 5.24 5.57
N ASP A 323 8.71 4.82 6.83
CA ASP A 323 8.76 3.40 7.20
C ASP A 323 7.43 2.65 6.97
N THR A 324 6.31 3.36 6.89
CA THR A 324 4.97 2.78 6.66
C THR A 324 4.52 2.83 5.19
N GLY A 325 5.26 3.55 4.32
CA GLY A 325 4.95 3.67 2.91
C GLY A 325 3.75 4.58 2.65
N CYS A 326 2.94 4.27 1.64
CA CYS A 326 1.69 4.99 1.37
C CYS A 326 0.54 4.20 2.00
N GLU A 327 0.32 4.42 3.29
CA GLU A 327 -0.47 3.56 4.16
C GLU A 327 -1.99 3.75 4.03
N THR A 328 -2.43 4.82 3.37
CA THR A 328 -3.83 5.22 3.34
C THR A 328 -4.49 5.00 1.97
N ASP A 329 -5.54 4.17 1.93
CA ASP A 329 -6.39 3.98 0.75
C ASP A 329 -7.37 5.16 0.58
N LEU A 330 -7.09 6.02 -0.40
CA LEU A 330 -7.93 7.17 -0.75
C LEU A 330 -9.18 6.80 -1.57
N SER A 331 -9.24 5.58 -2.12
CA SER A 331 -10.29 5.15 -3.03
C SER A 331 -11.53 4.61 -2.33
N SER A 332 -11.35 4.04 -1.13
CA SER A 332 -12.40 3.36 -0.37
C SER A 332 -12.51 3.81 1.09
N SER A 333 -11.49 4.48 1.65
CA SER A 333 -11.55 4.98 3.02
C SER A 333 -12.54 6.13 3.16
N THR A 334 -13.54 5.97 4.02
CA THR A 334 -14.47 7.04 4.36
C THR A 334 -13.86 8.17 5.18
N SER A 335 -12.65 7.98 5.71
CA SER A 335 -11.93 8.99 6.52
C SER A 335 -10.85 9.75 5.73
N HIS A 336 -10.49 9.27 4.53
CA HIS A 336 -9.45 9.84 3.67
C HIS A 336 -9.89 9.81 2.19
N CYS A 337 -11.16 10.06 1.90
CA CYS A 337 -11.71 9.84 0.57
C CYS A 337 -11.20 10.89 -0.43
N GLY A 338 -10.37 10.48 -1.38
CA GLY A 338 -9.77 11.32 -2.41
C GLY A 338 -8.56 12.16 -1.96
N ALA A 339 -8.36 12.35 -0.65
CA ALA A 339 -7.14 12.91 -0.07
C ALA A 339 -7.04 12.64 1.43
N CYS A 340 -5.83 12.74 1.99
CA CYS A 340 -5.58 12.58 3.41
C CYS A 340 -6.49 13.46 4.30
N GLY A 341 -7.15 12.82 5.27
CA GLY A 341 -8.03 13.47 6.24
C GLY A 341 -9.35 13.98 5.66
N GLN A 342 -9.66 13.73 4.39
CA GLN A 342 -10.95 14.06 3.79
C GLN A 342 -12.02 13.04 4.20
N ALA A 343 -12.58 13.23 5.39
CA ALA A 343 -13.67 12.40 5.86
C ALA A 343 -14.98 12.72 5.12
N CYS A 344 -15.64 11.70 4.61
CA CYS A 344 -16.98 11.84 4.07
C CYS A 344 -17.98 12.08 5.20
N SER A 345 -18.70 13.20 5.12
CA SER A 345 -19.70 13.56 6.11
C SER A 345 -20.91 14.17 5.43
N PHE A 346 -22.06 13.51 5.59
CA PHE A 346 -23.34 13.99 5.10
C PHE A 346 -24.30 14.19 6.28
N PRO A 347 -24.96 15.35 6.41
CA PRO A 347 -25.94 15.57 7.45
C PRO A 347 -27.06 14.51 7.43
N ASN A 348 -27.31 13.90 8.59
CA ASN A 348 -28.35 12.88 8.80
C ASN A 348 -28.29 11.68 7.85
N ALA A 349 -27.12 11.31 7.34
CA ALA A 349 -26.95 10.16 6.46
C ALA A 349 -25.65 9.40 6.73
N SER A 350 -25.61 8.12 6.36
CA SER A 350 -24.34 7.40 6.25
C SER A 350 -23.57 7.87 5.02
N SER A 351 -22.25 7.70 5.03
CA SER A 351 -21.37 8.01 3.91
C SER A 351 -20.63 6.77 3.42
N SER A 352 -20.35 6.70 2.11
CA SER A 352 -19.38 5.76 1.54
C SER A 352 -18.35 6.50 0.69
N CYS A 353 -17.20 5.88 0.48
CA CYS A 353 -16.18 6.36 -0.45
C CYS A 353 -16.07 5.35 -1.61
N THR A 354 -16.24 5.83 -2.84
CA THR A 354 -16.12 5.00 -4.04
C THR A 354 -15.27 5.74 -5.05
N ALA A 355 -14.16 5.13 -5.47
CA ALA A 355 -13.22 5.72 -6.43
C ALA A 355 -12.74 7.12 -6.03
N GLY A 356 -12.52 7.35 -4.73
CA GLY A 356 -12.05 8.63 -4.19
C GLY A 356 -13.09 9.74 -4.16
N ALA A 357 -14.36 9.43 -4.38
CA ALA A 357 -15.47 10.37 -4.24
C ALA A 357 -16.41 9.95 -3.10
N CYS A 358 -16.73 10.90 -2.22
CA CYS A 358 -17.75 10.70 -1.20
C CYS A 358 -19.12 10.53 -1.85
N GLN A 359 -19.85 9.51 -1.42
CA GLN A 359 -21.20 9.20 -1.88
C GLN A 359 -22.17 9.22 -0.69
N LEU A 360 -23.34 9.82 -0.90
CA LEU A 360 -24.42 9.78 0.07
C LEU A 360 -24.92 8.34 0.18
N GLY A 361 -24.93 7.80 1.40
CA GLY A 361 -25.49 6.50 1.69
C GLY A 361 -26.97 6.58 2.10
N ALA A 362 -27.39 5.67 2.98
CA ALA A 362 -28.75 5.68 3.50
C ALA A 362 -28.98 6.87 4.45
N CYS A 363 -30.13 7.52 4.31
CA CYS A 363 -30.60 8.48 5.30
C CYS A 363 -30.81 7.80 6.67
N THR A 364 -30.49 8.55 7.72
CA THR A 364 -30.84 8.17 9.10
C THR A 364 -32.35 8.05 9.21
N GLY A 365 -32.83 7.09 9.98
CA GLY A 365 -34.27 6.86 10.15
C GLY A 365 -35.02 8.15 10.51
N GLY A 366 -36.08 8.46 9.75
CA GLY A 366 -36.87 9.68 9.92
C GLY A 366 -36.43 10.87 9.06
N PHE A 367 -35.34 10.75 8.30
CA PHE A 367 -34.87 11.77 7.35
C PHE A 367 -34.99 11.30 5.89
N GLY A 368 -35.11 12.25 4.96
CA GLY A 368 -35.09 12.00 3.52
C GLY A 368 -34.30 13.07 2.78
N ASN A 369 -33.63 12.65 1.69
CA ASN A 369 -33.07 13.54 0.67
C ASN A 369 -34.20 13.85 -0.33
N CYS A 370 -34.92 14.94 -0.11
CA CYS A 370 -36.13 15.27 -0.85
C CYS A 370 -35.92 16.30 -1.96
N ASP A 371 -34.78 17.02 -1.96
CA ASP A 371 -34.35 17.87 -3.06
C ASP A 371 -33.42 17.15 -4.08
N GLY A 372 -32.95 15.95 -3.75
CA GLY A 372 -32.08 15.14 -4.58
C GLY A 372 -30.63 15.62 -4.63
N GLN A 373 -30.20 16.45 -3.68
CA GLN A 373 -28.85 17.03 -3.63
C GLN A 373 -27.98 16.34 -2.58
N ASP A 374 -27.25 15.32 -2.98
CA ASP A 374 -26.39 14.53 -2.08
C ASP A 374 -25.48 15.37 -1.17
N GLY A 375 -25.00 16.52 -1.65
CA GLY A 375 -24.07 17.39 -0.92
C GLY A 375 -24.63 18.02 0.36
N ASN A 376 -25.95 18.16 0.53
CA ASN A 376 -26.55 18.69 1.76
C ASN A 376 -27.13 17.60 2.68
N GLY A 377 -27.03 16.32 2.28
CA GLY A 377 -27.42 15.17 3.08
C GLY A 377 -28.90 14.80 2.97
N CYS A 378 -29.48 14.34 4.08
CA CYS A 378 -30.91 14.07 4.19
C CYS A 378 -31.56 15.16 5.05
N GLU A 379 -32.02 16.19 4.38
CA GLU A 379 -32.43 17.48 4.93
C GLU A 379 -33.87 17.49 5.46
N ALA A 380 -34.75 16.65 4.92
CA ALA A 380 -36.17 16.66 5.28
C ALA A 380 -36.47 15.78 6.50
N VAL A 381 -37.09 16.36 7.53
CA VAL A 381 -37.57 15.61 8.71
C VAL A 381 -38.95 15.04 8.41
N LEU A 382 -39.00 13.77 8.02
CA LEU A 382 -40.22 13.10 7.54
C LEU A 382 -41.31 12.98 8.63
N ALA A 383 -40.96 13.13 9.90
CA ALA A 383 -41.93 13.04 11.00
C ALA A 383 -42.81 14.29 11.17
N SER A 384 -42.33 15.46 10.72
CA SER A 384 -42.96 16.76 11.02
C SER A 384 -42.99 17.73 9.84
N ASP A 385 -42.23 17.47 8.78
CA ASP A 385 -42.29 18.29 7.57
C ASP A 385 -43.61 18.06 6.85
N ALA A 386 -44.45 19.09 6.81
CA ALA A 386 -45.75 19.05 6.15
C ALA A 386 -45.65 18.85 4.63
N ASN A 387 -44.50 19.11 4.00
CA ASN A 387 -44.30 18.89 2.57
C ASN A 387 -43.73 17.50 2.24
N ASN A 388 -43.18 16.80 3.24
CA ASN A 388 -42.49 15.52 3.09
C ASN A 388 -42.94 14.51 4.17
N CYS A 389 -44.23 14.49 4.50
CA CYS A 389 -44.72 13.79 5.67
C CYS A 389 -44.72 12.26 5.47
N GLY A 390 -43.87 11.56 6.22
CA GLY A 390 -43.64 10.12 6.13
C GLY A 390 -42.82 9.69 4.92
N MET A 391 -42.74 10.50 3.87
CA MET A 391 -41.94 10.28 2.67
C MET A 391 -41.78 11.58 1.88
N CYS A 392 -40.72 11.67 1.06
CA CYS A 392 -40.50 12.82 0.18
C CYS A 392 -41.67 13.07 -0.76
N GLY A 393 -42.06 14.33 -0.90
CA GLY A 393 -43.14 14.78 -1.77
C GLY A 393 -44.56 14.52 -1.26
N ARG A 394 -44.74 13.90 -0.08
CA ARG A 394 -46.06 13.75 0.53
C ARG A 394 -46.45 15.02 1.30
N THR A 395 -47.21 15.87 0.63
CA THR A 395 -47.73 17.11 1.21
C THR A 395 -49.02 16.88 2.00
N CYS A 396 -49.08 17.37 3.23
CA CYS A 396 -50.27 17.45 4.07
C CYS A 396 -50.88 18.86 3.96
N SER A 397 -52.20 18.95 3.78
CA SER A 397 -52.90 20.23 4.00
C SER A 397 -53.13 20.54 5.49
N GLY A 398 -52.99 19.52 6.36
CA GLY A 398 -52.95 19.64 7.81
C GLY A 398 -51.51 19.60 8.37
N ALA A 399 -51.38 19.23 9.64
CA ALA A 399 -50.07 19.06 10.27
C ALA A 399 -49.47 17.69 9.91
N CYS A 400 -48.14 17.60 9.83
CA CYS A 400 -47.47 16.31 9.85
C CYS A 400 -47.14 15.93 11.30
N THR A 401 -47.54 14.75 11.73
CA THR A 401 -47.23 14.25 13.09
C THR A 401 -46.92 12.77 13.01
N ASP A 402 -45.72 12.41 13.47
CA ASP A 402 -45.18 11.05 13.41
C ASP A 402 -45.25 10.45 11.98
N GLY A 403 -44.99 11.28 10.97
CA GLY A 403 -44.99 10.86 9.56
C GLY A 403 -46.37 10.59 8.97
N THR A 404 -47.44 11.04 9.63
CA THR A 404 -48.81 10.95 9.12
C THR A 404 -49.48 12.31 9.09
N CYS A 405 -50.29 12.58 8.07
CA CYS A 405 -51.02 13.84 7.98
C CYS A 405 -52.18 13.83 8.98
N GLU A 406 -52.17 14.76 9.93
CA GLU A 406 -53.24 15.01 10.89
C GLU A 406 -54.11 16.19 10.43
N TYR A 407 -55.41 15.97 10.40
CA TYR A 407 -56.42 16.92 9.95
C TYR A 407 -57.40 17.24 11.08
N THR A 408 -57.86 18.50 11.13
CA THR A 408 -58.93 18.95 12.03
C THR A 408 -60.03 19.58 11.19
N SER A 409 -61.26 19.08 11.31
CA SER A 409 -62.38 19.63 10.57
C SER A 409 -62.80 21.00 11.11
N PRO A 410 -63.39 21.87 10.26
CA PRO A 410 -64.08 23.06 10.75
C PRO A 410 -65.33 22.67 11.56
N GLU A 411 -65.78 23.57 12.43
CA GLU A 411 -67.06 23.38 13.11
C GLU A 411 -68.20 23.32 12.10
N THR A 412 -68.84 22.16 11.99
CA THR A 412 -69.84 21.90 10.96
C THR A 412 -71.20 21.65 11.60
N GLY A 413 -72.26 22.31 11.10
CA GLY A 413 -73.61 22.12 11.62
C GLY A 413 -74.14 20.68 11.46
N ARG A 414 -75.13 20.31 12.27
CA ARG A 414 -75.85 19.04 12.10
C ARG A 414 -76.45 18.92 10.69
N LYS A 415 -76.54 17.69 10.17
CA LYS A 415 -77.16 17.41 8.87
C LYS A 415 -78.68 17.52 8.94
N TRP A 416 -79.26 16.93 9.97
CA TRP A 416 -80.68 16.93 10.24
C TRP A 416 -80.92 16.60 11.71
N ASP A 417 -82.12 16.92 12.19
CA ASP A 417 -82.60 16.55 13.52
C ASP A 417 -84.09 16.21 13.50
N GLN A 418 -84.52 15.39 14.46
CA GLN A 418 -85.92 15.07 14.69
C GLN A 418 -86.14 14.61 16.13
N THR A 419 -87.12 15.21 16.81
CA THR A 419 -87.65 14.68 18.07
C THR A 419 -88.79 13.71 17.79
N TYR A 420 -88.93 12.70 18.65
CA TYR A 420 -89.96 11.68 18.61
C TYR A 420 -90.65 11.58 19.96
N THR A 421 -91.92 11.20 19.91
CA THR A 421 -92.72 10.86 21.10
C THR A 421 -92.25 9.54 21.72
N GLY A 422 -92.78 9.20 22.90
CA GLY A 422 -92.51 7.94 23.58
C GLY A 422 -92.91 6.70 22.77
N SER A 423 -93.88 6.83 21.85
CA SER A 423 -94.24 5.77 20.89
C SER A 423 -93.28 5.65 19.70
N GLY A 424 -92.34 6.58 19.56
CA GLY A 424 -91.39 6.64 18.45
C GLY A 424 -91.92 7.36 17.21
N ALA A 425 -93.12 7.94 17.26
CA ALA A 425 -93.66 8.78 16.18
C ALA A 425 -93.03 10.17 16.19
N GLN A 426 -93.01 10.85 15.04
CA GLN A 426 -92.43 12.21 14.95
C GLN A 426 -93.15 13.19 15.86
N HIS A 427 -92.39 13.96 16.63
CA HIS A 427 -92.87 15.12 17.35
C HIS A 427 -92.72 16.35 16.47
N THR A 428 -93.83 17.00 16.13
CA THR A 428 -93.89 18.14 15.20
C THR A 428 -94.09 19.49 15.89
N TYR A 429 -94.16 19.51 17.21
CA TYR A 429 -94.26 20.74 18.00
C TYR A 429 -92.86 21.25 18.36
N ASN A 430 -92.66 22.56 18.20
CA ASN A 430 -91.40 23.26 18.50
C ASN A 430 -90.16 22.49 18.02
N THR A 431 -90.12 22.23 16.71
CA THR A 431 -89.08 21.47 16.00
C THR A 431 -87.71 22.17 15.96
N THR A 432 -87.57 23.31 16.64
CA THR A 432 -86.29 24.01 16.81
C THR A 432 -85.47 23.45 17.97
N LEU A 433 -86.04 22.52 18.73
CA LEU A 433 -85.45 21.92 19.92
C LEU A 433 -85.34 20.40 19.77
N ASN A 434 -84.26 19.84 20.29
CA ASN A 434 -84.07 18.41 20.47
C ASN A 434 -84.40 18.04 21.91
N TYR A 435 -85.53 17.38 22.13
CA TYR A 435 -85.98 16.97 23.45
C TYR A 435 -85.43 15.62 23.90
N GLN A 436 -85.34 15.47 25.22
CA GLN A 436 -85.23 14.20 25.93
C GLN A 436 -86.07 14.20 27.22
N GLY A 437 -86.57 13.04 27.63
CA GLY A 437 -87.28 12.86 28.90
C GLY A 437 -88.79 13.04 28.79
N TYR A 438 -89.50 12.86 29.92
CA TYR A 438 -90.96 12.83 29.96
C TYR A 438 -91.57 14.22 29.75
N TYR A 439 -92.39 14.37 28.70
CA TYR A 439 -93.08 15.62 28.37
C TYR A 439 -94.58 15.42 28.17
N LEU A 440 -95.34 15.60 29.25
CA LEU A 440 -96.81 15.44 29.28
C LEU A 440 -97.27 13.99 28.96
N ALA A 441 -98.44 13.63 29.47
CA ALA A 441 -98.99 12.27 29.30
C ALA A 441 -99.24 11.90 27.82
N SER A 442 -99.55 12.88 26.96
CA SER A 442 -99.86 12.64 25.55
C SER A 442 -98.64 12.34 24.68
N ASN A 443 -97.44 12.81 25.05
CA ASN A 443 -96.23 12.58 24.27
C ASN A 443 -95.33 11.50 24.88
N GLY A 444 -95.43 11.23 26.18
CA GLY A 444 -94.57 10.28 26.87
C GLY A 444 -93.11 10.75 26.97
N VAL A 445 -92.18 9.80 26.96
CA VAL A 445 -90.74 10.09 27.04
C VAL A 445 -90.20 10.48 25.66
N LEU A 446 -89.99 11.78 25.45
CA LEU A 446 -89.42 12.31 24.22
C LEU A 446 -87.97 11.87 24.04
N LYS A 447 -87.57 11.75 22.78
CA LYS A 447 -86.23 11.35 22.34
C LYS A 447 -85.89 12.11 21.07
N SER A 448 -84.62 12.34 20.79
CA SER A 448 -84.21 13.00 19.55
C SER A 448 -83.16 12.19 18.82
N ALA A 449 -83.12 12.31 17.50
CA ALA A 449 -82.04 11.81 16.65
C ALA A 449 -81.45 12.97 15.86
N ILE A 450 -80.12 13.02 15.76
CA ILE A 450 -79.36 14.12 15.16
C ILE A 450 -78.29 13.54 14.25
N GLY A 451 -78.43 13.81 12.94
CA GLY A 451 -77.48 13.36 11.92
C GLY A 451 -76.18 14.16 11.92
N ALA A 452 -75.06 13.46 11.85
CA ALA A 452 -73.74 14.04 11.59
C ALA A 452 -73.62 14.52 10.13
N PRO A 453 -72.81 15.54 9.86
CA PRO A 453 -72.59 16.04 8.50
C PRO A 453 -71.92 15.01 7.59
N ASP A 454 -72.29 14.99 6.30
CA ASP A 454 -71.76 14.03 5.33
C ASP A 454 -70.24 14.14 5.15
N GLN A 455 -69.69 15.38 5.25
CA GLN A 455 -68.25 15.63 5.16
C GLN A 455 -67.44 14.81 6.15
N MET A 456 -67.98 14.55 7.34
CA MET A 456 -67.30 13.71 8.35
C MET A 456 -66.99 12.33 7.79
N PHE A 457 -67.92 11.72 7.06
CA PHE A 457 -67.72 10.36 6.54
C PHE A 457 -66.81 10.33 5.32
N THR A 458 -66.73 11.43 4.56
CA THR A 458 -65.72 11.62 3.52
C THR A 458 -64.32 11.71 4.12
N ASP A 459 -64.17 12.47 5.20
CA ASP A 459 -62.91 12.70 5.88
C ASP A 459 -62.40 11.44 6.61
N LEU A 460 -63.29 10.77 7.35
CA LEU A 460 -62.93 9.63 8.19
C LEU A 460 -62.71 8.33 7.41
N SER A 461 -63.19 8.22 6.16
CA SER A 461 -63.06 6.96 5.40
C SER A 461 -61.60 6.55 5.21
N GLY A 462 -61.21 5.40 5.77
CA GLY A 462 -59.85 4.88 5.73
C GLY A 462 -58.86 5.70 6.58
N ALA A 463 -59.35 6.50 7.52
CA ALA A 463 -58.53 7.31 8.41
C ALA A 463 -58.43 6.68 9.81
N SER A 464 -57.35 7.01 10.52
CA SER A 464 -57.28 6.76 11.96
C SER A 464 -57.93 7.92 12.71
N VAL A 465 -59.09 7.68 13.32
CA VAL A 465 -59.86 8.72 14.03
C VAL A 465 -59.20 9.03 15.38
N LEU A 466 -58.95 10.32 15.66
CA LEU A 466 -58.34 10.77 16.92
C LEU A 466 -59.38 11.22 17.94
N ASP A 467 -60.37 12.00 17.48
CA ASP A 467 -61.50 12.42 18.28
C ASP A 467 -62.68 12.87 17.43
N ILE A 468 -63.87 12.66 17.99
CA ILE A 468 -65.14 13.16 17.47
C ILE A 468 -65.83 13.93 18.59
N TRP A 469 -66.27 15.14 18.30
CA TRP A 469 -66.94 16.03 19.22
C TRP A 469 -68.28 16.46 18.66
N VAL A 470 -69.27 16.55 19.55
CA VAL A 470 -70.57 17.16 19.28
C VAL A 470 -70.79 18.31 20.27
N TYR A 471 -71.13 19.47 19.75
CA TYR A 471 -71.53 20.60 20.57
C TYR A 471 -73.03 20.56 20.79
N LEU A 472 -73.46 20.65 22.05
CA LEU A 472 -74.86 20.72 22.44
C LEU A 472 -75.06 21.94 23.33
N TYR A 473 -76.16 22.67 23.10
CA TYR A 473 -76.57 23.78 23.95
C TYR A 473 -77.88 23.42 24.65
N ALA A 474 -77.84 23.26 25.97
CA ALA A 474 -78.99 22.86 26.76
C ALA A 474 -79.77 24.09 27.26
N ASP A 475 -80.81 24.49 26.54
CA ASP A 475 -81.69 25.62 26.91
C ASP A 475 -82.45 25.36 28.21
N HIS A 476 -82.75 24.09 28.52
CA HIS A 476 -83.62 23.78 29.64
C HIS A 476 -83.37 22.41 30.23
N TRP A 477 -83.56 22.35 31.55
CA TRP A 477 -83.66 21.15 32.37
C TRP A 477 -84.81 21.30 33.34
N TYR A 478 -85.45 20.21 33.77
CA TYR A 478 -86.49 20.26 34.81
C TYR A 478 -86.01 20.98 36.08
N TYR A 479 -84.82 20.63 36.56
CA TYR A 479 -84.18 21.26 37.71
C TYR A 479 -83.33 22.46 37.28
N PHE A 480 -83.34 23.52 38.09
CA PHE A 480 -82.50 24.70 37.85
C PHE A 480 -81.00 24.39 37.95
N ALA A 481 -80.61 23.39 38.73
CA ALA A 481 -79.21 22.94 38.84
C ALA A 481 -78.71 22.24 37.57
N GLY A 482 -79.60 21.92 36.62
CA GLY A 482 -79.28 21.17 35.41
C GLY A 482 -79.84 19.75 35.41
N GLY A 483 -79.31 18.94 34.51
CA GLY A 483 -79.71 17.54 34.35
C GLY A 483 -78.68 16.73 33.58
N THR A 484 -79.09 15.53 33.18
CA THR A 484 -78.21 14.56 32.52
C THR A 484 -78.72 14.27 31.11
N ALA A 485 -77.91 14.61 30.11
CA ALA A 485 -78.11 14.16 28.74
C ALA A 485 -77.67 12.71 28.62
N ARG A 486 -78.53 11.83 28.08
CA ARG A 486 -78.12 10.48 27.68
C ARG A 486 -77.97 10.47 26.17
N ILE A 487 -76.75 10.19 25.73
CA ILE A 487 -76.35 10.23 24.34
C ILE A 487 -76.18 8.80 23.85
N GLY A 488 -76.96 8.41 22.84
CA GLY A 488 -76.76 7.19 22.07
C GLY A 488 -76.31 7.51 20.65
N VAL A 489 -76.32 6.51 19.78
CA VAL A 489 -75.94 6.60 18.36
C VAL A 489 -76.93 5.89 17.46
N HIS A 490 -76.95 6.26 16.18
CA HIS A 490 -77.80 5.62 15.17
C HIS A 490 -77.09 5.51 13.81
N GLY A 491 -77.56 4.62 12.93
CA GLY A 491 -76.98 4.38 11.59
C GLY A 491 -77.71 5.08 10.44
N ASN A 492 -78.71 5.92 10.70
CA ASN A 492 -79.49 6.58 9.64
C ASN A 492 -78.73 7.74 8.98
N SER A 493 -78.51 7.65 7.67
CA SER A 493 -77.90 8.73 6.88
C SER A 493 -78.89 9.86 6.54
N THR A 494 -80.18 9.57 6.53
CA THR A 494 -81.28 10.51 6.32
C THR A 494 -82.22 10.55 7.52
N LYS A 495 -82.99 11.63 7.65
CA LYS A 495 -83.93 11.82 8.76
C LYS A 495 -84.98 10.70 8.77
N PRO A 496 -85.04 9.85 9.82
CA PRO A 496 -85.98 8.73 9.85
C PRO A 496 -87.39 9.18 10.26
N THR A 497 -88.41 8.46 9.80
CA THR A 497 -89.82 8.70 10.15
C THR A 497 -90.20 8.14 11.51
N THR A 498 -89.46 7.15 12.00
CA THR A 498 -89.58 6.59 13.36
C THR A 498 -88.27 6.73 14.11
N PHE A 499 -88.34 6.76 15.44
CA PHE A 499 -87.13 6.84 16.26
C PHE A 499 -86.22 5.62 15.98
N PRO A 500 -84.93 5.83 15.65
CA PRO A 500 -84.04 4.76 15.18
C PRO A 500 -83.58 3.78 16.27
N GLY A 501 -84.04 3.97 17.51
CA GLY A 501 -83.59 3.20 18.66
C GLY A 501 -82.43 3.85 19.41
N ILE A 502 -82.14 3.33 20.59
CA ILE A 502 -80.98 3.72 21.40
C ILE A 502 -79.95 2.62 21.21
N ASN A 503 -78.88 2.91 20.48
CA ASN A 503 -77.67 2.09 20.52
C ASN A 503 -76.64 2.83 21.36
N GLN A 504 -75.97 2.12 22.26
CA GLN A 504 -75.05 2.70 23.25
C GLN A 504 -75.72 3.72 24.18
N ASP A 505 -75.03 4.08 25.25
CA ASP A 505 -75.56 5.05 26.20
C ASP A 505 -74.43 5.75 26.97
N TYR A 506 -74.31 7.05 26.78
CA TYR A 506 -73.28 7.89 27.38
C TYR A 506 -73.92 9.08 28.11
N ALA A 507 -73.71 9.16 29.42
CA ALA A 507 -74.25 10.22 30.25
C ALA A 507 -73.32 11.42 30.31
N VAL A 508 -73.89 12.61 30.13
CA VAL A 508 -73.19 13.89 30.28
C VAL A 508 -74.06 14.84 31.07
N ASN A 509 -73.50 15.43 32.12
CA ASN A 509 -74.22 16.43 32.91
C ASN A 509 -74.12 17.81 32.25
N PHE A 510 -75.24 18.52 32.28
CA PHE A 510 -75.35 19.88 31.80
C PHE A 510 -76.01 20.74 32.88
N ALA A 511 -75.48 21.94 33.11
CA ALA A 511 -76.23 23.00 33.74
C ALA A 511 -77.35 23.50 32.80
N ARG A 512 -78.29 24.27 33.32
CA ARG A 512 -79.26 25.00 32.49
C ARG A 512 -78.56 26.15 31.78
N ASP A 513 -78.95 26.41 30.53
CA ASP A 513 -78.36 27.43 29.66
C ASP A 513 -76.86 27.20 29.39
N GLU A 514 -76.44 25.93 29.30
CA GLU A 514 -75.05 25.54 29.09
C GLU A 514 -74.80 25.00 27.68
N GLY A 515 -73.83 25.62 26.99
CA GLY A 515 -73.21 25.09 25.78
C GLY A 515 -71.96 24.27 26.09
N LYS A 516 -71.87 23.05 25.57
CA LYS A 516 -70.75 22.15 25.85
C LYS A 516 -70.34 21.35 24.61
N TRP A 517 -69.03 21.27 24.39
CA TRP A 517 -68.44 20.26 23.52
C TRP A 517 -68.35 18.93 24.27
N VAL A 518 -69.04 17.93 23.75
CA VAL A 518 -69.02 16.56 24.26
C VAL A 518 -68.11 15.73 23.36
N ARG A 519 -67.01 15.22 23.92
CA ARG A 519 -66.19 14.20 23.24
C ARG A 519 -66.95 12.89 23.24
N LEU A 520 -67.15 12.32 22.06
CA LEU A 520 -67.76 10.99 21.97
C LEU A 520 -66.76 9.92 22.44
N PRO A 521 -67.25 8.83 23.06
CA PRO A 521 -66.41 7.70 23.47
C PRO A 521 -65.57 7.15 22.32
N THR A 522 -64.30 6.86 22.59
CA THR A 522 -63.35 6.30 21.60
C THR A 522 -63.83 4.97 21.02
N ALA A 523 -64.56 4.17 21.81
CA ALA A 523 -65.17 2.92 21.38
C ALA A 523 -66.20 3.07 20.24
N TRP A 524 -66.62 4.30 19.90
CA TRP A 524 -67.56 4.57 18.81
C TRP A 524 -66.87 4.97 17.51
N TYR A 525 -65.56 5.26 17.54
CA TYR A 525 -64.87 5.90 16.42
C TYR A 525 -64.83 5.01 15.18
N ASP A 526 -64.53 3.72 15.32
CA ASP A 526 -64.53 2.75 14.21
C ASP A 526 -65.92 2.63 13.54
N SER A 527 -66.99 2.82 14.31
CA SER A 527 -68.34 2.83 13.77
C SER A 527 -68.68 4.13 13.03
N PHE A 528 -68.09 5.27 13.41
CA PHE A 528 -68.18 6.50 12.62
C PHE A 528 -67.29 6.44 11.36
N GLU A 529 -66.10 5.85 11.47
CA GLU A 529 -65.15 5.61 10.37
C GLU A 529 -65.76 4.72 9.28
N SER A 530 -66.22 3.52 9.67
CA SER A 530 -66.93 2.59 8.77
C SER A 530 -68.29 3.13 8.32
N GLY A 531 -68.83 4.08 9.08
CA GLY A 531 -70.11 4.68 8.81
C GLY A 531 -71.34 3.91 9.30
N SER A 532 -71.13 2.90 10.12
CA SER A 532 -72.21 2.21 10.84
C SER A 532 -72.96 3.17 11.78
N TYR A 533 -72.28 4.18 12.32
CA TYR A 533 -72.89 5.32 13.01
C TYR A 533 -72.89 6.56 12.11
N ARG A 534 -74.04 7.23 12.09
CA ARG A 534 -74.36 8.38 11.23
C ARG A 534 -74.82 9.61 12.02
N GLY A 535 -74.78 9.54 13.35
CA GLY A 535 -75.29 10.59 14.22
C GLY A 535 -75.48 10.10 15.65
N ILE A 536 -76.01 11.00 16.49
CA ILE A 536 -76.32 10.73 17.88
C ILE A 536 -77.82 10.68 18.14
N THR A 537 -78.22 10.02 19.22
CA THR A 537 -79.55 10.16 19.80
C THR A 537 -79.47 10.83 21.16
N LEU A 538 -80.50 11.59 21.52
CA LEU A 538 -80.73 12.09 22.87
C LEU A 538 -81.92 11.35 23.45
N HIS A 539 -81.78 10.83 24.67
CA HIS A 539 -82.82 10.04 25.31
C HIS A 539 -82.77 10.17 26.83
N ALA A 540 -83.70 9.51 27.50
CA ALA A 540 -83.80 9.47 28.95
C ALA A 540 -83.86 8.04 29.49
N ALA A 541 -83.29 7.06 28.76
CA ALA A 541 -83.37 5.63 29.06
C ALA A 541 -84.81 5.12 29.39
N ASN A 542 -85.83 5.70 28.75
CA ASN A 542 -87.25 5.47 29.05
C ASN A 542 -87.67 5.79 30.50
N SER A 543 -86.90 6.62 31.21
CA SER A 543 -87.20 7.13 32.54
C SER A 543 -88.13 8.34 32.48
N THR A 544 -88.95 8.48 33.51
CA THR A 544 -89.78 9.67 33.77
C THR A 544 -89.17 10.61 34.81
N ASP A 545 -87.94 10.34 35.26
CA ASP A 545 -87.23 11.20 36.20
C ASP A 545 -86.92 12.57 35.57
N GLY A 546 -87.23 13.64 36.32
CA GLY A 546 -86.95 15.02 35.92
C GLY A 546 -85.47 15.29 35.65
N GLN A 547 -84.54 14.51 36.21
CA GLN A 547 -83.10 14.64 35.93
C GLN A 547 -82.78 14.47 34.44
N TYR A 548 -83.58 13.70 33.71
CA TYR A 548 -83.40 13.47 32.27
C TYR A 548 -84.30 14.33 31.39
N TYR A 549 -85.22 15.10 31.98
CA TYR A 549 -86.10 15.97 31.21
C TYR A 549 -85.42 17.30 30.90
N GLY A 550 -85.10 17.48 29.61
CA GLY A 550 -84.44 18.67 29.10
C GLY A 550 -84.51 18.74 27.58
N TYR A 551 -84.11 19.87 27.03
CA TYR A 551 -84.02 20.05 25.58
C TYR A 551 -82.84 20.92 25.19
N MET A 552 -82.35 20.67 23.98
CA MET A 552 -81.19 21.32 23.43
C MET A 552 -81.57 22.11 22.17
N THR A 553 -80.96 23.27 21.95
CA THR A 553 -81.20 24.05 20.73
C THR A 553 -80.73 23.25 19.52
N ALA A 554 -81.63 22.95 18.59
CA ALA A 554 -81.25 22.19 17.41
C ALA A 554 -80.25 22.96 16.55
N SER A 555 -80.53 24.24 16.25
CA SER A 555 -79.66 25.12 15.44
C SER A 555 -78.24 25.29 15.99
N ALA A 556 -78.05 25.16 17.30
CA ALA A 556 -76.74 25.26 17.93
C ALA A 556 -75.89 23.99 17.77
N THR A 557 -76.46 22.85 17.37
CA THR A 557 -75.72 21.59 17.33
C THR A 557 -74.69 21.58 16.21
N LYS A 558 -73.42 21.38 16.58
CA LYS A 558 -72.27 21.34 15.69
C LYS A 558 -71.42 20.09 15.92
N TRP A 559 -70.57 19.78 14.96
CA TRP A 559 -69.65 18.66 14.98
C TRP A 559 -68.24 19.14 14.67
N LYS A 560 -67.25 18.50 15.28
CA LYS A 560 -65.83 18.64 14.97
C LYS A 560 -65.15 17.28 15.09
N TRP A 561 -64.21 16.96 14.22
CA TRP A 561 -63.46 15.70 14.27
C TRP A 561 -61.99 15.93 13.91
N ARG A 562 -61.14 15.06 14.44
CA ARG A 562 -59.71 14.98 14.10
C ARG A 562 -59.36 13.57 13.65
N TYR A 563 -58.49 13.48 12.65
CA TYR A 563 -58.13 12.21 12.03
C TYR A 563 -56.75 12.26 11.39
N ARG A 564 -56.15 11.09 11.21
CA ARG A 564 -54.87 10.90 10.50
C ARG A 564 -55.07 10.08 9.23
N LYS A 565 -54.43 10.49 8.14
CA LYS A 565 -54.54 9.81 6.84
C LYS A 565 -53.26 9.86 6.03
#